data_AF-A0A946FXD3-F1
#
_entry.id   AF-A0A946FXD3-F1
#
_cell.length_a   1.000
_cell.length_b   1.000
_cell.length_c   1.000
_cell.angle_alpha   90.00
_cell.angle_beta   90.00
_cell.angle_gamma   90.00
#
_symmetry.space_group_name_H-M   'P 1'
#
loop_
_entity.id
_entity.type
_entity.pdbx_description
1 polymer ?
#
loop_
_entity_poly.entity_id
_entity_poly.type
_entity_poly.pdbx_seq_one_letter_code
_entity_poly.pdbx_strand_id
1 'polypeptide(L)'
;MKYFLQRGNIFWFRMRCPKRYRKVCGKDYIYRSLETDSKAQAVTSAGLMRHQVLTELEAENLGRTSPADVANSSNLISLAKAHNVEPMTSSILAHNVDEIVRGLALLQANDKSVESPDFVSLASR
;
A
#
# COMPACT_ATOMS: atom_id res chain seq x y z
N MET A 1 -19.78 19.92 14.52
CA MET A 1 -20.29 18.72 13.81
C MET A 1 -20.25 17.53 14.75
N LYS A 2 -21.36 16.77 14.90
CA LYS A 2 -21.34 15.49 15.64
C LYS A 2 -20.77 14.41 14.74
N TYR A 3 -19.67 13.79 15.15
CA TYR A 3 -19.00 12.69 14.42
C TYR A 3 -19.51 11.31 14.85
N PHE A 4 -20.65 11.25 15.53
CA PHE A 4 -21.20 10.00 16.03
C PHE A 4 -22.71 9.94 15.84
N LEU A 5 -23.21 8.73 15.77
CA LEU A 5 -24.62 8.36 15.66
C LEU A 5 -24.92 7.23 16.64
N GLN A 6 -26.16 7.11 17.10
CA GLN A 6 -26.58 6.00 17.94
C GLN A 6 -27.27 4.94 17.08
N ARG A 7 -26.92 3.66 17.27
CA ARG A 7 -27.61 2.51 16.68
C ARG A 7 -27.92 1.52 17.80
N GLY A 8 -29.21 1.36 18.09
CA GLY A 8 -29.64 0.62 19.28
C GLY A 8 -29.06 1.26 20.55
N ASN A 9 -28.40 0.45 21.38
CA ASN A 9 -27.79 0.92 22.63
C ASN A 9 -26.34 1.41 22.46
N ILE A 10 -25.75 1.37 21.26
CA ILE A 10 -24.32 1.64 21.07
C ILE A 10 -24.12 2.87 20.18
N PHE A 11 -23.16 3.71 20.54
CA PHE A 11 -22.69 4.81 19.72
C PHE A 11 -21.67 4.35 18.67
N TRP A 12 -21.79 4.92 17.48
CA TRP A 12 -20.95 4.65 16.33
C TRP A 12 -20.34 5.95 15.83
N PHE A 13 -19.06 5.94 15.53
CA PHE A 13 -18.38 6.98 14.78
C PHE A 13 -18.85 6.96 13.32
N ARG A 14 -19.11 8.15 12.77
CA ARG A 14 -19.37 8.37 11.35
C ARG A 14 -18.67 9.63 10.88
N MET A 15 -17.85 9.48 9.86
CA MET A 15 -17.19 10.60 9.19
C MET A 15 -17.28 10.43 7.67
N ARG A 16 -17.46 11.53 6.94
CA ARG A 16 -17.33 11.53 5.48
C ARG A 16 -15.86 11.39 5.12
N CYS A 17 -15.53 10.46 4.23
CA CYS A 17 -14.16 10.29 3.76
C CYS A 17 -13.70 11.58 3.03
N PRO A 18 -12.58 12.21 3.43
CA PRO A 18 -12.04 13.36 2.71
C PRO A 18 -11.71 13.00 1.25
N LYS A 19 -11.96 13.93 0.32
CA LYS A 19 -11.76 13.68 -1.14
C LYS A 19 -10.35 13.15 -1.46
N ARG A 20 -9.31 13.63 -0.75
CA ARG A 20 -7.91 13.21 -0.93
C ARG A 20 -7.68 11.72 -0.68
N TYR A 21 -8.45 11.10 0.21
CA TYR A 21 -8.32 9.69 0.59
C TYR A 21 -9.35 8.78 -0.08
N ARG A 22 -10.19 9.31 -0.98
CA ARG A 22 -11.30 8.53 -1.59
C ARG A 22 -10.79 7.35 -2.42
N LYS A 23 -9.62 7.51 -3.07
CA LYS A 23 -8.93 6.44 -3.81
C LYS A 23 -8.46 5.29 -2.91
N VAL A 24 -8.16 5.60 -1.66
CA VAL A 24 -7.65 4.63 -0.68
C VAL A 24 -8.81 3.91 0.00
N CYS A 25 -9.75 4.68 0.55
CA CYS A 25 -10.85 4.17 1.35
C CYS A 25 -11.94 3.46 0.53
N GLY A 26 -12.15 3.85 -0.74
CA GLY A 26 -13.17 3.25 -1.62
C GLY A 26 -14.63 3.48 -1.20
N LYS A 27 -14.88 4.23 -0.12
CA LYS A 27 -16.20 4.48 0.46
C LYS A 27 -16.38 5.97 0.75
N ASP A 28 -17.62 6.44 0.67
CA ASP A 28 -17.96 7.85 0.96
C ASP A 28 -18.05 8.16 2.45
N TYR A 29 -18.33 7.14 3.26
CA TYR A 29 -18.46 7.25 4.71
C TYR A 29 -17.68 6.16 5.41
N ILE A 30 -17.02 6.55 6.50
CA ILE A 30 -16.27 5.68 7.39
C ILE A 30 -17.10 5.51 8.65
N TYR A 31 -17.33 4.26 9.03
CA TYR A 31 -18.08 3.87 10.22
C TYR A 31 -17.17 3.03 11.13
N ARG A 32 -17.18 3.34 12.43
CA ARG A 32 -16.52 2.54 13.47
C ARG A 32 -17.41 2.49 14.71
N SER A 33 -17.43 1.36 15.41
CA SER A 33 -18.10 1.31 16.72
C SER A 33 -17.31 2.16 17.72
N LEU A 34 -18.00 2.86 18.62
CA LEU A 34 -17.37 3.51 19.78
C LEU A 34 -17.51 2.67 21.05
N GLU A 35 -18.23 1.53 20.97
CA GLU A 35 -18.38 0.55 22.05
C GLU A 35 -18.83 1.15 23.39
N THR A 36 -19.59 2.25 23.32
CA THR A 36 -20.13 2.95 24.47
C THR A 36 -21.60 3.26 24.24
N ASP A 37 -22.38 3.18 25.31
CA ASP A 37 -23.78 3.60 25.40
C ASP A 37 -23.92 4.98 26.07
N SER A 38 -22.82 5.54 26.56
CA SER A 38 -22.77 6.86 27.18
C SER A 38 -22.47 7.95 26.16
N LYS A 39 -23.38 8.93 26.07
CA LYS A 39 -23.25 10.06 25.15
C LYS A 39 -22.02 10.92 25.44
N ALA A 40 -21.65 11.08 26.71
CA ALA A 40 -20.48 11.88 27.11
C ALA A 40 -19.18 11.20 26.66
N GLN A 41 -19.07 9.88 26.89
CA GLN A 41 -17.93 9.09 26.42
C GLN A 41 -17.87 9.07 24.89
N ALA A 42 -19.02 8.93 24.21
CA ALA A 42 -19.08 8.93 22.76
C ALA A 42 -18.51 10.21 22.12
N VAL A 43 -18.71 11.39 22.74
CA VAL A 43 -18.14 12.65 22.25
C VAL A 43 -16.61 12.61 22.29
N THR A 44 -16.03 12.21 23.43
CA THR A 44 -14.58 12.11 23.62
C THR A 44 -13.98 11.06 22.70
N SER A 45 -14.55 9.85 22.67
CA SER A 45 -14.10 8.74 21.83
C SER A 45 -14.22 9.05 20.35
N ALA A 46 -15.27 9.77 19.90
CA ALA A 46 -15.39 10.17 18.50
C ALA A 46 -14.31 11.17 18.07
N GLY A 47 -13.85 12.04 18.98
CA GLY A 47 -12.71 12.93 18.72
C GLY A 47 -11.42 12.15 18.48
N LEU A 48 -11.10 11.23 19.39
CA LEU A 48 -9.92 10.36 19.28
C LEU A 48 -9.97 9.47 18.03
N MET A 49 -11.12 8.82 17.79
CA MET A 49 -11.35 7.96 16.62
C MET A 49 -11.16 8.73 15.31
N ARG A 50 -11.55 10.01 15.25
CA ARG A 50 -11.31 10.86 14.07
C ARG A 50 -9.83 11.01 13.78
N HIS A 51 -9.02 11.32 14.81
CA HIS A 51 -7.58 11.48 14.64
C HIS A 51 -6.95 10.17 14.17
N GLN A 52 -7.29 9.06 14.82
CA GLN A 52 -6.81 7.73 14.43
C GLN A 52 -7.13 7.39 12.98
N VAL A 53 -8.39 7.54 12.57
CA VAL A 53 -8.82 7.26 11.18
C VAL A 53 -8.08 8.13 10.17
N LEU A 54 -7.83 9.40 10.48
CA LEU A 54 -7.07 10.27 9.57
C LEU A 54 -5.61 9.83 9.45
N THR A 55 -4.98 9.43 10.56
CA THR A 55 -3.61 8.90 10.55
C THR A 55 -3.50 7.60 9.76
N GLU A 56 -4.46 6.68 9.93
CA GLU A 56 -4.55 5.43 9.14
C GLU A 56 -4.65 5.72 7.64
N LEU A 57 -5.57 6.62 7.25
CA LEU A 57 -5.74 7.00 5.84
C LEU A 57 -4.50 7.68 5.26
N GLU A 58 -3.79 8.46 6.07
CA GLU A 58 -2.55 9.11 5.66
C GLU A 58 -1.43 8.09 5.44
N ALA A 59 -1.26 7.13 6.36
CA ALA A 59 -0.31 6.04 6.21
C ALA A 59 -0.60 5.17 4.97
N GLU A 60 -1.85 4.78 4.73
CA GLU A 60 -2.24 4.02 3.55
C GLU A 60 -2.05 4.83 2.24
N ASN A 61 -2.29 6.14 2.27
CA ASN A 61 -2.08 7.00 1.12
C ASN A 61 -0.58 7.16 0.81
N LEU A 62 0.26 7.32 1.82
CA LEU A 62 1.72 7.36 1.67
C LEU A 62 2.27 6.02 1.17
N GLY A 63 1.80 4.90 1.72
CA GLY A 63 2.19 3.55 1.27
C GLY A 63 1.73 3.21 -0.15
N ARG A 64 0.72 3.91 -0.69
CA ARG A 64 0.31 3.76 -2.11
C ARG A 64 0.97 4.77 -3.05
N THR A 65 1.46 5.88 -2.54
CA THR A 65 1.97 6.99 -3.35
C THR A 65 3.07 7.74 -2.61
N SER A 66 4.23 7.11 -2.44
CA SER A 66 5.46 7.89 -2.40
C SER A 66 5.75 8.38 -3.82
N PRO A 67 6.05 9.67 -4.03
CA PRO A 67 6.54 10.17 -5.32
C PRO A 67 7.78 9.41 -5.80
N ALA A 68 8.63 8.95 -4.86
CA ALA A 68 9.77 8.11 -5.17
C ALA A 68 9.35 6.73 -5.68
N ASP A 69 8.23 6.17 -5.19
CA ASP A 69 7.71 4.87 -5.66
C ASP A 69 7.08 4.99 -7.06
N VAL A 70 6.43 6.11 -7.36
CA VAL A 70 5.91 6.40 -8.71
C VAL A 70 7.07 6.60 -9.69
N ALA A 71 8.10 7.36 -9.32
CA ALA A 71 9.29 7.53 -10.15
C ALA A 71 10.07 6.21 -10.32
N ASN A 72 10.24 5.43 -9.25
CA ASN A 72 10.90 4.13 -9.29
C ASN A 72 10.12 3.12 -10.14
N SER A 73 8.79 3.08 -10.05
CA SER A 73 7.99 2.19 -10.91
C SER A 73 8.09 2.58 -12.39
N SER A 74 8.10 3.87 -12.74
CA SER A 74 8.34 4.30 -14.12
C SER A 74 9.75 3.96 -14.61
N ASN A 75 10.76 4.09 -13.74
CA ASN A 75 12.14 3.74 -14.07
C ASN A 75 12.31 2.23 -14.26
N LEU A 76 11.69 1.41 -13.40
CA LEU A 76 11.69 -0.04 -13.50
C LEU A 76 10.98 -0.54 -14.76
N ILE A 77 9.84 0.06 -15.13
CA ILE A 77 9.16 -0.26 -16.39
C ILE A 77 10.03 0.09 -17.60
N SER A 78 10.74 1.22 -17.54
CA SER A 78 11.64 1.66 -18.61
C SER A 78 12.86 0.73 -18.76
N LEU A 79 13.45 0.31 -17.64
CA LEU A 79 14.52 -0.70 -17.62
C LEU A 79 14.05 -2.05 -18.16
N ALA A 80 12.88 -2.53 -17.72
CA ALA A 80 12.32 -3.79 -18.20
C ALA A 80 12.15 -3.79 -19.72
N LYS A 81 11.62 -2.68 -20.28
CA LYS A 81 11.52 -2.50 -21.74
C LYS A 81 12.87 -2.48 -22.44
N ALA A 82 13.88 -1.80 -21.89
CA ALA A 82 15.22 -1.77 -22.46
C ALA A 82 15.86 -3.17 -22.56
N HIS A 83 15.54 -4.06 -21.60
CA HIS A 83 16.04 -5.43 -21.58
C HIS A 83 15.07 -6.46 -22.21
N ASN A 84 14.04 -6.03 -22.95
CA ASN A 84 13.00 -6.90 -23.53
C ASN A 84 12.29 -7.82 -22.51
N VAL A 85 12.19 -7.38 -21.27
CA VAL A 85 11.46 -8.07 -20.21
C VAL A 85 10.09 -7.41 -20.06
N GLU A 86 9.02 -8.18 -20.21
CA GLU A 86 7.68 -7.68 -19.96
C GLU A 86 7.33 -7.70 -18.47
N PRO A 87 6.65 -6.67 -17.94
CA PRO A 87 6.17 -6.68 -16.57
C PRO A 87 5.19 -7.83 -16.37
N MET A 88 5.51 -8.73 -15.45
CA MET A 88 4.65 -9.86 -15.13
C MET A 88 3.60 -9.46 -14.08
N THR A 89 2.38 -9.98 -14.20
CA THR A 89 1.34 -9.73 -13.19
C THR A 89 1.66 -10.48 -11.90
N SER A 90 1.20 -9.96 -10.76
CA SER A 90 1.43 -10.55 -9.44
C SER A 90 0.95 -12.00 -9.33
N SER A 91 -0.12 -12.35 -10.05
CA SER A 91 -0.63 -13.73 -10.11
C SER A 91 0.37 -14.68 -10.79
N ILE A 92 1.00 -14.26 -11.89
CA ILE A 92 1.94 -15.12 -12.62
C ILE A 92 3.27 -15.19 -11.86
N LEU A 93 3.70 -14.11 -11.21
CA LEU A 93 4.84 -14.12 -10.29
C LEU A 93 4.63 -15.14 -9.17
N ALA A 94 3.47 -15.11 -8.51
CA ALA A 94 3.12 -16.00 -7.40
C ALA A 94 3.17 -17.49 -7.78
N HIS A 95 2.85 -17.83 -9.03
CA HIS A 95 2.91 -19.21 -9.52
C HIS A 95 4.33 -19.70 -9.82
N ASN A 96 5.29 -18.79 -10.02
CA ASN A 96 6.65 -19.14 -10.45
C ASN A 96 7.72 -18.74 -9.42
N VAL A 97 7.33 -18.36 -8.19
CA VAL A 97 8.25 -17.86 -7.15
C VAL A 97 9.36 -18.86 -6.87
N ASP A 98 9.04 -20.13 -6.71
CA ASP A 98 10.03 -21.17 -6.36
C ASP A 98 11.05 -21.42 -7.47
N GLU A 99 10.69 -21.18 -8.72
CA GLU A 99 11.58 -21.33 -9.88
C GLU A 99 12.47 -20.09 -10.03
N ILE A 100 11.90 -18.90 -9.82
CA ILE A 100 12.64 -17.63 -9.79
C ILE A 100 13.68 -17.63 -8.65
N VAL A 101 13.29 -18.06 -7.45
CA VAL A 101 14.19 -18.14 -6.29
C VAL A 101 15.32 -19.15 -6.56
N ARG A 102 15.02 -20.30 -7.19
CA ARG A 102 16.05 -21.27 -7.58
C ARG A 102 16.99 -20.71 -8.63
N GLY A 103 16.49 -20.02 -9.65
CA GLY A 103 17.31 -19.37 -10.67
C GLY A 103 18.24 -18.30 -10.07
N LEU A 104 17.73 -17.47 -9.17
CA LEU A 104 18.52 -16.46 -8.47
C LEU A 104 19.61 -17.08 -7.58
N ALA A 105 19.30 -18.18 -6.88
CA ALA A 105 20.28 -18.89 -6.07
C ALA A 105 21.40 -19.51 -6.93
N LEU A 106 21.09 -20.02 -8.12
CA LEU A 106 22.09 -20.54 -9.06
C LEU A 106 22.96 -19.42 -9.64
N LEU A 107 22.38 -18.28 -9.97
CA LEU A 107 23.12 -17.11 -10.45
C LEU A 107 24.04 -16.53 -9.37
N GLN A 108 23.58 -16.43 -8.12
CA GLN A 108 24.40 -16.00 -6.98
C GLN A 108 25.50 -17.00 -6.63
N ALA A 109 25.27 -18.29 -6.82
CA ALA A 109 26.29 -19.32 -6.60
C ALA A 109 27.40 -19.26 -7.66
N ASN A 110 27.05 -18.89 -8.90
CA ASN A 110 27.98 -18.77 -10.03
C ASN A 110 28.71 -17.43 -10.10
N ASP A 111 28.17 -16.36 -9.51
CA ASP A 111 28.79 -15.02 -9.53
C ASP A 111 28.76 -14.37 -8.14
N LYS A 112 29.71 -14.77 -7.28
CA LYS A 112 29.81 -14.30 -5.88
C LYS A 112 30.28 -12.85 -5.74
N SER A 113 30.87 -12.25 -6.76
CA SER A 113 31.43 -10.89 -6.70
C SER A 113 30.65 -9.84 -7.49
N VAL A 114 29.67 -10.21 -8.33
CA VAL A 114 28.97 -9.25 -9.22
C VAL A 114 29.98 -8.46 -10.08
N GLU A 115 31.04 -9.14 -10.53
CA GLU A 115 32.10 -8.54 -11.36
C GLU A 115 32.16 -9.18 -12.75
N SER A 116 31.32 -10.16 -13.06
CA SER A 116 31.38 -10.78 -14.39
C SER A 116 30.90 -9.80 -15.48
N PRO A 117 31.58 -9.78 -16.64
CA PRO A 117 31.24 -8.90 -17.75
C PRO A 117 29.87 -9.18 -18.36
N ASP A 118 29.23 -10.31 -18.04
CA ASP A 118 27.88 -10.66 -18.49
C ASP A 118 26.82 -9.72 -17.91
N PHE A 119 27.00 -9.23 -16.68
CA PHE A 119 26.13 -8.20 -16.08
C PHE A 119 26.38 -6.80 -16.65
N VAL A 120 27.61 -6.50 -17.08
CA VAL A 120 27.97 -5.19 -17.65
C VAL A 120 27.53 -5.07 -19.11
N SER A 121 27.56 -6.18 -19.88
CA SER A 121 27.20 -6.16 -21.30
C SER A 121 25.72 -5.89 -21.56
N LEU A 122 24.84 -6.24 -20.61
CA LEU A 122 23.41 -5.96 -20.69
C LEU A 122 23.10 -4.46 -20.56
N ALA A 123 23.92 -3.68 -19.86
CA ALA A 123 23.71 -2.25 -19.63
C ALA A 123 24.18 -1.33 -20.80
N SER A 124 24.72 -1.91 -21.88
CA SER A 124 25.41 -1.17 -22.95
C SER A 124 24.87 -1.42 -24.36
N ARG A 125 23.61 -1.84 -24.53
CA ARG A 125 22.94 -1.91 -25.83
C ARG A 125 21.58 -1.23 -25.83
#